data_AF-A0A448DXC0-F1
#
_entry.id   AF-A0A448DXC0-F1
#
_cell.length_a   1.000
_cell.length_b   1.000
_cell.length_c   1.000
_cell.angle_alpha   90.00
_cell.angle_beta   90.00
_cell.angle_gamma   90.00
#
_symmetry.space_group_name_H-M   'P 1'
#
loop_
_entity.id
_entity.type
_entity.pdbx_description
1 polymer ?
#
loop_
_entity_poly.entity_id
_entity_poly.type
_entity_poly.pdbx_seq_one_letter_code
_entity_poly.pdbx_strand_id
1 'polypeptide(L)' 'MNDYPLDETDSEHRNRQFAQALGLEADEVERWVSSIEEDGSGMGYVVHFSSETPAEVLAKVQGLGEDRMINIGPID' A
#
# COMPACT_ATOMS: atom_id res chain seq x y z
N MET A 1 -7.76 -3.00 29.20
CA MET A 1 -6.90 -1.80 29.06
C MET A 1 -6.62 -1.63 27.58
N ASN A 2 -7.00 -0.47 27.06
CA ASN A 2 -6.89 -0.08 25.66
C ASN A 2 -5.59 0.74 25.57
N ASP A 3 -4.54 0.14 25.04
CA ASP A 3 -3.22 0.79 24.87
C ASP A 3 -2.55 0.12 23.66
N TYR A 4 -3.09 0.40 22.49
CA TYR A 4 -2.27 0.31 21.28
C TYR A 4 -1.56 1.66 21.20
N PRO A 5 -0.23 1.75 21.41
CA PRO A 5 0.50 2.91 20.93
C PRO A 5 0.25 2.92 19.42
N LEU A 6 -0.60 3.85 18.98
CA LEU A 6 -0.71 4.22 17.57
C LEU A 6 0.62 4.88 17.25
N ASP A 7 1.56 4.02 16.89
CA ASP A 7 2.92 4.31 16.52
C ASP A 7 2.84 5.06 15.19
N GLU A 8 2.80 6.40 15.27
CA GLU A 8 2.87 7.28 14.11
C GLU A 8 4.12 6.96 13.26
N THR A 9 5.18 6.44 13.91
CA THR A 9 6.38 5.91 13.27
C THR A 9 6.14 4.64 12.45
N ASP A 10 5.30 3.71 12.89
CA ASP A 10 5.00 2.45 12.19
C ASP A 10 4.23 2.70 10.90
N SER A 11 3.30 3.66 10.89
CA SER A 11 2.53 3.99 9.68
C SER A 11 3.40 4.64 8.60
N GLU A 12 4.30 5.56 8.97
CA GLU A 12 5.26 6.14 8.01
C GLU A 12 6.27 5.09 7.49
N HIS A 13 6.79 4.26 8.39
CA HIS A 13 7.75 3.21 8.02
C HIS A 13 7.09 2.18 7.10
N ARG A 14 5.85 1.80 7.40
CA ARG A 14 5.02 0.92 6.59
C ARG A 14 4.75 1.56 5.23
N ASN A 15 4.23 2.78 5.18
CA ASN A 15 3.94 3.49 3.92
C ASN A 15 5.17 3.59 3.02
N ARG A 16 6.37 3.81 3.57
CA ARG A 16 7.62 3.78 2.79
C ARG A 16 7.93 2.41 2.19
N GLN A 17 7.73 1.33 2.94
CA GLN A 17 7.96 -0.02 2.44
C GLN A 17 6.96 -0.37 1.31
N PHE A 18 5.68 -0.04 1.50
CA PHE A 18 4.66 -0.18 0.46
C PHE A 18 4.98 0.69 -0.77
N ALA A 19 5.43 1.92 -0.56
CA ALA A 19 5.84 2.84 -1.62
C ALA A 19 7.00 2.27 -2.44
N GLN A 20 8.01 1.70 -1.78
CA GLN A 20 9.12 1.02 -2.49
C GLN A 20 8.64 -0.18 -3.30
N ALA A 21 7.76 -1.01 -2.76
CA ALA A 21 7.23 -2.18 -3.48
C ALA A 21 6.34 -1.78 -4.67
N LEU A 22 5.56 -0.71 -4.53
CA LEU A 22 4.67 -0.17 -5.57
C LEU A 22 5.41 0.72 -6.58
N GLY A 23 6.62 1.17 -6.29
CA GLY A 23 7.32 2.19 -7.08
C GLY A 23 6.65 3.58 -6.98
N LEU A 24 5.98 3.86 -5.88
CA LEU A 24 5.31 5.12 -5.56
C LEU A 24 6.06 5.89 -4.48
N GLU A 25 5.62 7.12 -4.20
CA GLU A 25 6.03 7.86 -3.00
C GLU A 25 5.15 7.51 -1.79
N ALA A 26 5.69 7.65 -0.58
CA ALA A 26 4.94 7.37 0.65
C ALA A 26 3.69 8.26 0.80
N ASP A 27 3.76 9.51 0.34
CA ASP A 27 2.63 10.45 0.29
C ASP A 27 1.54 9.99 -0.70
N GLU A 28 1.94 9.41 -1.84
CA GLU A 28 1.01 8.83 -2.82
C GLU A 28 0.34 7.58 -2.24
N VAL A 29 1.09 6.72 -1.56
CA VAL A 29 0.53 5.55 -0.87
C VAL A 29 -0.49 5.99 0.16
N GLU A 30 -0.16 6.92 1.07
CA GLU A 30 -1.08 7.39 2.09
C GLU A 30 -2.33 8.07 1.51
N ARG A 31 -2.17 8.86 0.44
CA ARG A 31 -3.28 9.60 -0.17
C ARG A 31 -4.22 8.71 -0.97
N TRP A 32 -3.69 7.71 -1.67
CA TRP A 32 -4.45 6.95 -2.66
C TRP A 32 -4.82 5.54 -2.20
N VAL A 33 -4.03 4.93 -1.32
CA VAL A 33 -4.36 3.61 -0.76
C VAL A 33 -5.51 3.74 0.21
N SER A 34 -6.58 3.01 -0.09
CA SER A 34 -7.78 2.95 0.75
C SER A 34 -7.63 1.89 1.84
N SER A 35 -7.01 0.75 1.54
CA SER A 35 -6.86 -0.37 2.46
C SER A 35 -5.69 -1.27 2.07
N ILE A 36 -5.14 -1.95 3.06
CA ILE A 36 -4.05 -2.93 2.89
C ILE A 36 -4.49 -4.19 3.63
N GLU A 37 -4.53 -5.30 2.92
CA GLU A 37 -4.92 -6.61 3.45
C GLU A 37 -3.77 -7.60 3.30
N GLU A 38 -3.55 -8.48 4.26
CA GLU A 38 -2.65 -9.61 4.05
C GLU A 38 -3.34 -10.63 3.16
N ASP A 39 -2.64 -11.18 2.17
CA ASP A 39 -3.17 -12.17 1.20
C ASP A 39 -3.62 -13.49 1.86
N GLY A 40 -3.62 -13.59 3.19
CA GLY A 40 -3.99 -14.79 3.97
C GLY A 40 -2.96 -15.91 3.91
N SER A 41 -2.09 -15.90 2.89
CA SER A 41 -0.97 -16.83 2.74
C SER A 41 0.23 -16.48 3.62
N GLY A 42 0.25 -15.31 4.27
CA GLY A 42 1.40 -14.77 5.02
C GLY A 42 2.63 -14.46 4.14
N MET A 43 2.45 -14.52 2.82
CA MET A 43 3.51 -14.31 1.82
C MET A 43 3.36 -13.00 1.07
N GLY A 44 2.46 -12.12 1.49
CA GLY A 44 2.37 -10.80 0.90
C GLY A 44 1.16 -9.99 1.32
N TYR A 45 1.18 -8.76 0.83
CA TYR A 45 0.14 -7.77 1.08
C TYR A 45 -0.57 -7.40 -0.21
N VAL A 46 -1.87 -7.27 -0.12
CA VAL A 46 -2.77 -6.80 -1.16
C VAL A 46 -3.12 -5.36 -0.85
N VAL A 47 -2.76 -4.47 -1.77
CA VAL A 47 -3.00 -3.03 -1.64
C VAL A 47 -4.20 -2.67 -2.48
N HIS A 48 -5.14 -1.93 -1.87
CA HIS A 48 -6.36 -1.46 -2.52
C HIS A 48 -6.29 0.05 -2.71
N PHE A 49 -6.38 0.48 -3.96
CA PHE A 49 -6.42 1.89 -4.33
C PHE A 49 -7.85 2.43 -4.32
N SER A 50 -7.99 3.68 -3.92
CA SER A 50 -9.26 4.40 -3.96
C SER A 50 -9.76 4.57 -5.39
N SER A 51 -11.08 4.62 -5.56
CA SER A 51 -11.71 4.89 -6.87
C SER A 51 -11.32 6.27 -7.46
N GLU A 52 -10.90 7.19 -6.59
CA GLU A 52 -10.45 8.54 -6.94
C GLU A 52 -8.98 8.61 -7.37
N THR A 53 -8.24 7.50 -7.27
CA THR A 53 -6.83 7.46 -7.64
C THR A 53 -6.68 7.74 -9.14
N PRO A 54 -5.89 8.75 -9.53
CA PRO A 54 -5.71 9.10 -10.93
C PRO A 54 -4.89 8.03 -11.65
N ALA A 55 -5.19 7.82 -12.94
CA ALA A 55 -4.55 6.78 -13.74
C ALA A 55 -3.03 6.98 -13.87
N GLU A 56 -2.54 8.21 -13.74
CA GLU A 56 -1.10 8.51 -13.74
C GLU A 56 -0.36 7.87 -12.56
N VAL A 57 -1.00 7.79 -11.39
CA VAL A 57 -0.44 7.15 -10.19
C VAL A 57 -0.48 5.64 -10.37
N LEU A 58 -1.62 5.10 -10.82
CA LEU A 58 -1.77 3.67 -11.09
C LEU A 58 -0.77 3.19 -12.16
N ALA A 59 -0.48 4.01 -13.17
CA ALA A 59 0.47 3.70 -14.24
C ALA A 59 1.94 3.65 -13.77
N LYS A 60 2.28 4.28 -12.64
CA LYS A 60 3.61 4.11 -12.02
C LYS A 60 3.76 2.74 -11.37
N VAL A 61 2.65 2.14 -10.92
CA VAL A 61 2.66 0.85 -10.23
C VAL A 61 2.88 -0.27 -11.23
N GLN A 62 4.05 -0.88 -11.17
CA GLN A 62 4.40 -1.98 -12.06
C GLN A 62 3.56 -3.22 -11.71
N GLY A 63 2.85 -3.76 -12.72
CA GLY A 63 2.02 -4.96 -12.56
C GLY A 63 0.57 -4.70 -12.15
N LEU A 64 0.19 -3.43 -11.87
CA LEU A 64 -1.20 -3.08 -11.53
C LEU A 64 -2.09 -3.00 -12.78
N GLY A 65 -1.58 -2.43 -13.87
CA GLY A 65 -2.34 -2.31 -15.12
C GLY A 65 -3.55 -1.37 -14.99
N GLU A 66 -4.73 -1.85 -15.41
CA GLU A 66 -6.01 -1.14 -15.27
C GLU A 66 -6.75 -1.49 -13.96
N ASP A 67 -6.15 -2.36 -13.14
CA ASP A 67 -6.72 -2.79 -11.87
C ASP A 67 -6.52 -1.73 -10.77
N ARG A 68 -7.26 -1.88 -9.68
CA ARG A 68 -7.16 -1.02 -8.48
C ARG A 68 -6.69 -1.79 -7.25
N MET A 69 -6.27 -3.03 -7.47
CA MET A 69 -5.78 -3.93 -6.45
C MET A 69 -4.53 -4.60 -6.98
N ILE A 70 -3.46 -4.63 -6.18
CA ILE A 70 -2.25 -5.38 -6.51
C ILE A 70 -1.72 -6.11 -5.29
N ASN A 71 -1.34 -7.36 -5.49
CA ASN A 71 -0.53 -8.10 -4.54
C ASN A 71 0.93 -7.74 -4.79
N ILE A 72 1.57 -7.09 -3.80
CA ILE A 72 2.96 -6.64 -3.89
C ILE A 72 3.96 -7.67 -3.35
N GLY A 73 3.49 -8.86 -3.01
CA GLY A 73 4.31 -9.91 -2.41
C GLY A 73 4.76 -9.56 -1.00
N PRO A 74 5.74 -10.31 -0.46
CA PRO A 74 6.24 -10.10 0.89
C PRO A 74 7.11 -8.84 0.91
N ILE A 75 6.86 -8.00 1.92
CA ILE A 75 7.73 -6.89 2.27
C ILE A 75 8.68 -7.40 3.37
N ASP A 76 10.00 -7.25 3.16
CA ASP A 76 11.07 -7.58 4.10
C ASP A 76 11.34 -6.43 5.08
#